data_AF-X1QJR6-F1
#
_entry.id   AF-X1QJR6-F1
#
_cell.length_a   1.000
_cell.length_b   1.000
_cell.length_c   1.000
_cell.angle_alpha   90.00
_cell.angle_beta   90.00
_cell.angle_gamma   90.00
#
_symmetry.space_group_name_H-M   'P 1'
#
loop_
_entity.id
_entity.type
_entity.pdbx_description
1 polymer ?
#
loop_
_entity_poly.entity_id
_entity_poly.type
_entity_poly.pdbx_seq_one_letter_code
_entity_poly.pdbx_strand_id
1 'polypeptide(L)'
;MSLRIIGALVAKDLSLFFRNRFFTVITILGLISYIVIYFVMPKAVNENLEIGLYAPVMLPAFEQMQGEGLEIGEVESEELLKEGVTEGQYVAGITLPADIIEDFMSGQKPKISVYFASDVPEEIKAAVEVLIKELAYQQTGQVLTIEITEEILDTDMAGMQIPPRDRMRPLFAVLLIMMETFGMANLISEEVERRTINALLVTPVSVKDLFFAKGITGVSLA
;
A
#
# COMPACT_ATOMS: atom_id res chain seq x y z
N MET A 1 10.00 10.79 -47.15
CA MET A 1 9.86 11.37 -45.80
C MET A 1 11.08 12.23 -45.54
N SER A 2 10.89 13.50 -45.18
CA SER A 2 12.02 14.38 -44.84
C SER A 2 11.98 14.72 -43.36
N LEU A 3 13.09 14.52 -42.66
CA LEU A 3 13.23 14.80 -41.23
C LEU A 3 12.92 16.26 -40.89
N ARG A 4 13.19 17.18 -41.82
CA ARG A 4 12.88 18.61 -41.66
C ARG A 4 11.38 18.88 -41.61
N ILE A 5 10.59 18.23 -42.47
CA ILE A 5 9.13 18.36 -42.47
C ILE A 5 8.55 17.78 -41.18
N ILE A 6 8.99 16.60 -40.78
CA ILE A 6 8.53 15.94 -39.54
C ILE A 6 8.85 16.83 -38.32
N GLY A 7 10.09 17.34 -38.22
CA GLY A 7 10.47 18.23 -37.12
C GLY A 7 9.66 19.52 -37.07
N ALA A 8 9.35 20.12 -38.22
CA ALA A 8 8.48 21.31 -38.28
C ALA A 8 7.04 21.01 -37.84
N LEU A 9 6.51 19.84 -38.22
CA LEU A 9 5.18 19.39 -37.79
C LEU A 9 5.11 19.13 -36.28
N VAL A 10 6.12 18.45 -35.73
CA VAL A 10 6.23 18.18 -34.28
C VAL A 10 6.34 19.49 -33.51
N ALA A 11 7.20 20.42 -33.92
CA ALA A 11 7.35 21.71 -33.26
C ALA A 11 6.05 22.53 -33.27
N LYS A 12 5.30 22.48 -34.38
CA LYS A 12 3.99 23.10 -34.50
C LYS A 12 2.97 22.45 -33.54
N ASP A 13 2.89 21.12 -33.50
CA ASP A 13 1.95 20.42 -32.62
C ASP A 13 2.26 20.68 -31.14
N LEU A 14 3.55 20.63 -30.75
CA LEU A 14 3.98 20.89 -29.38
C LEU A 14 3.70 22.34 -28.96
N SER A 15 3.99 23.31 -29.84
CA SER A 15 3.66 24.71 -29.60
C SER A 15 2.15 24.92 -29.45
N LEU A 16 1.33 24.23 -30.25
CA LEU A 16 -0.12 24.35 -30.20
C LEU A 16 -0.68 23.72 -28.91
N PHE A 17 -0.12 22.60 -28.48
CA PHE A 17 -0.45 21.93 -27.22
C PHE A 17 -0.23 22.87 -26.01
N PHE A 18 0.99 23.42 -25.88
CA PHE A 18 1.33 24.31 -24.75
C PHE A 18 0.72 25.72 -24.86
N ARG A 19 0.27 26.14 -26.05
CA ARG A 19 -0.48 27.39 -26.19
C ARG A 19 -1.88 27.27 -25.59
N ASN A 20 -2.43 26.06 -25.53
CA ASN A 20 -3.71 25.83 -24.88
C ASN A 20 -3.52 25.78 -23.35
N ARG A 21 -4.00 26.83 -22.67
CA ARG A 21 -3.90 26.97 -21.21
C ARG A 21 -4.54 25.81 -20.46
N PHE A 22 -5.63 25.25 -20.99
CA PHE A 22 -6.33 24.15 -20.34
C PHE A 22 -5.44 22.91 -20.23
N PHE A 23 -4.86 22.45 -21.35
CA PHE A 23 -3.97 21.28 -21.36
C PHE A 23 -2.70 21.53 -20.57
N THR A 24 -2.09 22.71 -20.72
CA THR A 24 -0.88 23.06 -19.95
C THR A 24 -1.14 23.00 -18.44
N VAL A 25 -2.24 23.58 -17.97
CA VAL A 25 -2.59 23.58 -16.55
C VAL A 25 -2.92 22.16 -16.06
N ILE A 26 -3.69 21.39 -16.82
CA ILE A 26 -4.10 20.04 -16.42
C ILE A 26 -2.93 19.06 -16.39
N THR A 27 -2.03 19.11 -17.37
CA THR A 27 -0.83 18.26 -17.39
C THR A 27 0.09 18.60 -16.20
N ILE A 28 0.31 19.88 -15.92
CA ILE A 28 1.10 20.31 -14.75
C ILE A 28 0.42 19.90 -13.45
N LEU A 29 -0.89 20.10 -13.32
CA LEU A 29 -1.64 19.72 -12.12
C LEU A 29 -1.65 18.20 -11.92
N GLY A 30 -1.78 17.42 -12.98
CA GLY A 30 -1.70 15.96 -12.95
C GLY A 30 -0.33 15.48 -12.48
N LEU A 31 0.75 16.06 -13.02
CA LEU A 31 2.11 15.74 -12.61
C LEU A 31 2.38 16.10 -11.14
N ILE A 32 1.95 17.28 -10.70
CA ILE A 32 2.08 17.71 -9.30
C ILE A 32 1.27 16.78 -8.39
N SER A 33 0.02 16.49 -8.75
CA SER A 33 -0.85 15.60 -7.99
C SER A 33 -0.24 14.21 -7.87
N TYR A 34 0.36 13.69 -8.94
CA TYR A 34 1.09 12.43 -8.93
C TYR A 34 2.26 12.45 -7.93
N ILE A 35 3.12 13.48 -7.99
CA ILE A 35 4.26 13.61 -7.07
C ILE A 35 3.77 13.69 -5.62
N VAL A 36 2.74 14.49 -5.36
CA VAL A 36 2.16 14.65 -4.02
C VAL A 36 1.61 13.32 -3.50
N ILE A 37 0.76 12.64 -4.27
CA ILE A 37 0.18 11.35 -3.87
C ILE A 37 1.30 10.32 -3.62
N TYR A 38 2.29 10.27 -4.51
CA TYR A 38 3.42 9.35 -4.39
C TYR A 38 4.26 9.60 -3.13
N PHE A 39 4.42 10.86 -2.71
CA PHE A 39 5.20 11.23 -1.52
C PHE A 39 4.41 11.16 -0.21
N VAL A 40 3.10 11.40 -0.26
CA VAL A 40 2.20 11.30 0.90
C VAL A 40 1.93 9.83 1.27
N MET A 41 1.93 8.92 0.29
CA MET A 41 1.62 7.52 0.55
C MET A 41 2.79 6.81 1.26
N PRO A 42 2.53 6.05 2.35
CA PRO A 42 3.57 5.33 3.09
C PRO A 42 4.35 4.37 2.18
N LYS A 43 5.67 4.37 2.35
CA LYS A 43 6.59 3.52 1.56
C LYS A 43 6.64 2.07 2.06
N ALA A 44 6.17 1.82 3.28
CA ALA A 44 6.22 0.54 3.96
C ALA A 44 4.84 0.18 4.53
N VAL A 45 4.56 -1.12 4.59
CA VAL A 45 3.48 -1.69 5.38
C VAL A 45 4.07 -1.98 6.75
N ASN A 46 3.46 -1.48 7.84
CA ASN A 46 3.87 -1.85 9.19
C ASN A 46 3.24 -3.21 9.51
N GLU A 47 4.06 -4.25 9.62
CA GLU A 47 3.61 -5.63 9.90
C GLU A 47 3.77 -5.99 11.38
N ASN A 48 4.22 -5.05 12.22
CA ASN A 48 4.43 -5.31 13.65
C ASN A 48 3.09 -5.37 14.37
N LEU A 49 2.77 -6.52 14.96
CA LEU A 49 1.63 -6.66 15.86
C LEU A 49 2.11 -6.29 17.27
N GLU A 50 1.96 -5.02 17.64
CA GLU A 50 2.29 -4.53 18.99
C GLU A 50 1.20 -4.99 19.96
N ILE A 51 1.52 -5.95 20.84
CA ILE A 51 0.62 -6.44 21.89
C ILE A 51 1.08 -5.86 23.22
N GLY A 52 0.18 -5.14 23.89
CA GLY A 52 0.40 -4.68 25.26
C GLY A 52 0.17 -5.82 26.23
N LEU A 53 1.12 -6.06 27.14
CA LEU A 53 1.04 -7.08 28.17
C LEU A 53 1.14 -6.43 29.55
N TYR A 54 0.10 -6.62 30.36
CA TYR A 54 0.14 -6.31 31.79
C TYR A 54 0.23 -7.64 32.55
N ALA A 55 1.43 -7.93 33.07
CA ALA A 55 1.70 -9.13 33.85
C ALA A 55 2.47 -8.75 35.13
N PRO A 56 1.89 -8.91 36.33
CA PRO A 56 2.63 -8.72 37.58
C PRO A 56 3.70 -9.82 37.79
N VAL A 57 3.60 -10.94 37.05
CA VAL A 57 4.65 -11.97 36.95
C VAL A 57 4.80 -12.39 35.49
N MET A 58 6.00 -12.21 34.93
CA MET A 58 6.29 -12.53 33.53
C MET A 58 6.46 -14.05 33.34
N LEU A 59 5.72 -14.64 32.41
CA LEU A 59 5.94 -16.03 32.02
C LEU A 59 7.13 -16.09 31.03
N PRO A 60 8.09 -17.03 31.20
CA PRO A 60 9.24 -17.18 30.30
C PRO A 60 8.85 -17.37 28.82
N ALA A 61 7.66 -17.92 28.57
CA ALA A 61 7.13 -18.11 27.22
C ALA A 61 6.90 -16.79 26.46
N PHE A 62 6.63 -15.68 27.14
CA PHE A 62 6.47 -14.37 26.49
C PHE A 62 7.81 -13.75 26.06
N GLU A 63 8.88 -13.95 26.83
CA GLU A 63 10.22 -13.51 26.41
C GLU A 63 10.71 -14.27 25.18
N GLN A 64 10.35 -15.55 25.07
CA GLN A 64 10.80 -16.40 23.96
C GLN A 64 10.10 -16.09 22.62
N MET A 65 8.94 -15.44 22.65
CA MET A 65 8.18 -15.01 21.47
C MET A 65 8.48 -13.56 21.03
N GLN A 66 9.24 -12.78 21.82
CA GLN A 66 9.72 -11.46 21.38
C GLN A 66 10.71 -11.65 20.21
N GLY A 67 10.29 -11.31 18.99
CA GLY A 67 11.15 -11.36 17.79
C GLY A 67 10.50 -11.92 16.52
N GLU A 68 9.36 -12.61 16.61
CA GLU A 68 8.64 -13.18 15.44
C GLU A 68 7.59 -12.20 14.87
N GLY A 69 7.91 -10.90 14.81
CA GLY A 69 6.95 -9.85 14.37
C GLY A 69 5.91 -9.45 15.42
N LEU A 70 6.00 -10.03 16.62
CA LEU A 70 5.27 -9.65 17.83
C LEU A 70 6.15 -8.78 18.72
N GLU A 71 5.73 -7.54 18.95
CA GLU A 71 6.35 -6.64 19.93
C GLU A 71 5.48 -6.60 21.18
N ILE A 72 6.02 -7.12 22.29
CA ILE A 72 5.30 -7.21 23.56
C ILE A 72 5.74 -6.05 24.45
N GLY A 73 4.87 -5.05 24.61
CA GLY A 73 5.10 -3.89 25.49
C GLY A 73 4.64 -4.19 26.91
N GLU A 74 5.56 -4.17 27.87
CA GLU A 74 5.22 -4.30 29.29
C GLU A 74 4.58 -2.99 29.79
N VAL A 75 3.39 -3.10 30.40
CA VAL A 75 2.69 -1.96 30.97
C VAL A 75 2.59 -2.14 32.49
N GLU A 76 2.75 -1.06 33.25
CA GLU A 76 2.79 -1.09 34.73
C GLU A 76 1.40 -1.10 35.40
N SER A 77 0.32 -0.87 34.64
CA SER A 77 -1.06 -0.83 35.17
C SER A 77 -2.10 -1.25 34.14
N GLU A 78 -3.15 -1.94 34.59
CA GLU A 78 -4.32 -2.29 33.78
C GLU A 78 -5.06 -1.06 33.21
N GLU A 79 -5.03 0.09 33.91
CA GLU A 79 -5.60 1.34 33.40
C GLU A 79 -4.82 1.89 32.21
N LEU A 80 -3.48 1.89 32.30
CA LEU A 80 -2.59 2.34 31.23
C LEU A 80 -2.67 1.42 30.00
N LEU A 81 -2.89 0.12 30.23
CA LEU A 81 -3.09 -0.86 29.16
C LEU A 81 -4.41 -0.60 28.41
N LYS A 82 -5.49 -0.31 29.13
CA LYS A 82 -6.78 0.04 28.49
C LYS A 82 -6.69 1.35 27.72
N GLU A 83 -5.96 2.33 28.25
CA GLU A 83 -5.71 3.61 27.57
C GLU A 83 -4.88 3.39 26.30
N GLY A 84 -3.77 2.65 26.37
CA GLY A 84 -2.91 2.35 25.21
C GLY A 84 -3.60 1.52 24.12
N VAL A 85 -4.49 0.59 24.48
CA VAL A 85 -5.33 -0.13 23.52
C VAL A 85 -6.39 0.79 22.89
N THR A 86 -6.95 1.72 23.66
CA THR A 86 -7.96 2.67 23.15
C THR A 86 -7.35 3.74 22.24
N GLU A 87 -6.11 4.15 22.53
CA GLU A 87 -5.34 5.09 21.70
C GLU A 87 -4.71 4.45 20.45
N GLY A 88 -4.81 3.12 20.32
CA GLY A 88 -4.27 2.38 19.17
C GLY A 88 -2.76 2.19 19.20
N GLN A 89 -2.12 2.35 20.36
CA GLN A 89 -0.71 2.02 20.58
C GLN A 89 -0.49 0.50 20.65
N TYR A 90 -1.51 -0.25 21.11
CA TYR A 90 -1.47 -1.71 21.18
C TYR A 90 -2.68 -2.33 20.50
N VAL A 91 -2.47 -3.39 19.71
CA VAL A 91 -3.52 -4.14 18.99
C VAL A 91 -4.41 -4.93 19.96
N ALA A 92 -3.81 -5.45 21.02
CA ALA A 92 -4.51 -6.14 22.10
C ALA A 92 -3.79 -5.88 23.43
N GLY A 93 -4.57 -5.75 24.49
CA GLY A 93 -4.09 -5.67 25.87
C GLY A 93 -4.40 -6.97 26.61
N ILE A 94 -3.39 -7.66 27.11
CA ILE A 94 -3.58 -8.91 27.86
C ILE A 94 -3.31 -8.64 29.33
N THR A 95 -4.25 -8.98 30.22
CA THR A 95 -4.02 -8.95 31.68
C THR A 95 -3.91 -10.36 32.24
N LEU A 96 -2.79 -10.62 32.91
CA LEU A 96 -2.51 -11.87 33.60
C LEU A 96 -2.68 -11.65 35.12
N PRO A 97 -3.53 -12.44 35.81
CA PRO A 97 -3.63 -12.36 37.27
C PRO A 97 -2.35 -12.86 37.94
N ALA A 98 -2.02 -12.35 39.14
CA ALA A 98 -0.82 -12.75 39.88
C ALA A 98 -0.80 -14.24 40.26
N ASP A 99 -1.99 -14.84 40.42
CA ASP A 99 -2.17 -16.23 40.84
C ASP A 99 -2.00 -17.24 39.69
N ILE A 100 -1.70 -16.76 38.47
CA ILE A 100 -1.71 -17.59 37.26
C ILE A 100 -0.73 -18.77 37.32
N ILE A 101 0.42 -18.61 37.97
CA ILE A 101 1.42 -19.67 38.12
C ILE A 101 0.90 -20.76 39.08
N GLU A 102 0.26 -20.36 40.17
CA GLU A 102 -0.32 -21.30 41.14
C GLU A 102 -1.55 -22.02 40.57
N ASP A 103 -2.36 -21.32 39.79
CA ASP A 103 -3.50 -21.89 39.06
C ASP A 103 -3.04 -22.90 38.00
N PHE A 104 -2.00 -22.58 37.23
CA PHE A 104 -1.43 -23.50 36.25
C PHE A 104 -0.78 -24.73 36.90
N MET A 105 -0.06 -24.56 38.02
CA MET A 105 0.55 -25.69 38.75
C MET A 105 -0.50 -26.57 39.45
N SER A 106 -1.65 -26.02 39.82
CA SER A 106 -2.75 -26.77 40.45
C SER A 106 -3.70 -27.44 39.44
N GLY A 107 -3.47 -27.27 38.13
CA GLY A 107 -4.32 -27.81 37.07
C GLY A 107 -5.67 -27.08 36.95
N GLN A 108 -5.81 -25.92 37.58
CA GLN A 108 -6.98 -25.05 37.43
C GLN A 108 -6.85 -24.24 36.15
N LYS A 109 -7.98 -23.82 35.58
CA LYS A 109 -8.03 -23.01 34.35
C LYS A 109 -8.01 -21.52 34.74
N PRO A 110 -6.88 -20.81 34.64
CA PRO A 110 -6.85 -19.38 34.98
C PRO A 110 -7.73 -18.59 34.01
N LYS A 111 -8.38 -17.54 34.53
CA LYS A 111 -9.15 -16.60 33.71
C LYS A 111 -8.22 -15.50 33.21
N ILE A 112 -7.90 -15.53 31.92
CA ILE A 112 -7.13 -14.48 31.24
C ILE A 112 -8.13 -13.49 30.65
N SER A 113 -7.94 -12.19 30.91
CA SER A 113 -8.77 -11.14 30.31
C SER A 113 -7.99 -10.49 29.18
N VAL A 114 -8.63 -10.39 28.02
CA VAL A 114 -8.06 -9.78 26.82
C VAL A 114 -8.93 -8.60 26.42
N TYR A 115 -8.29 -7.45 26.29
CA TYR A 115 -8.90 -6.20 25.87
C TYR A 115 -8.53 -5.95 24.42
N PHE A 116 -9.55 -5.77 23.58
CA PHE A 116 -9.39 -5.38 22.19
C PHE A 116 -9.99 -3.98 21.99
N ALA A 117 -9.40 -3.21 21.09
CA ALA A 117 -10.06 -2.00 20.61
C ALA A 117 -11.31 -2.37 19.79
N SER A 118 -12.25 -1.43 19.70
CA SER A 118 -13.57 -1.68 19.09
C SER A 118 -13.51 -1.87 17.56
N ASP A 119 -12.44 -1.40 16.93
CA ASP A 119 -12.17 -1.42 15.50
C ASP A 119 -11.37 -2.64 15.02
N VAL A 120 -10.93 -3.51 15.94
CA VAL A 120 -10.14 -4.71 15.62
C VAL A 120 -11.01 -5.76 14.88
N PRO A 121 -10.61 -6.22 13.67
CA PRO A 121 -11.29 -7.28 12.93
C PRO A 121 -11.37 -8.60 13.71
N GLU A 122 -12.39 -9.42 13.44
CA GLU A 122 -12.56 -10.72 14.11
C GLU A 122 -11.40 -11.70 13.86
N GLU A 123 -10.74 -11.59 12.70
CA GLU A 123 -9.57 -12.40 12.35
C GLU A 123 -8.41 -12.22 13.35
N ILE A 124 -8.16 -10.98 13.77
CA ILE A 124 -7.10 -10.66 14.74
C ILE A 124 -7.51 -11.13 16.14
N LYS A 125 -8.78 -11.00 16.52
CA LYS A 125 -9.29 -11.50 17.81
C LYS A 125 -9.12 -13.01 17.93
N ALA A 126 -9.46 -13.75 16.87
CA ALA A 126 -9.28 -15.19 16.80
C ALA A 126 -7.81 -15.59 16.87
N ALA A 127 -6.92 -14.88 16.16
CA ALA A 127 -5.48 -15.13 16.18
C ALA A 127 -4.88 -14.93 17.58
N VAL A 128 -5.23 -13.83 18.27
CA VAL A 128 -4.76 -13.56 19.63
C VAL A 128 -5.31 -14.59 20.63
N GLU A 129 -6.55 -15.05 20.46
CA GLU A 129 -7.10 -16.11 21.31
C GLU A 129 -6.35 -17.45 21.15
N VAL A 130 -5.97 -17.81 19.91
CA VAL A 130 -5.17 -19.00 19.62
C VAL A 130 -3.78 -18.88 20.23
N LEU A 131 -3.12 -17.73 20.06
CA LEU A 131 -1.81 -17.44 20.66
C LEU A 131 -1.81 -17.65 22.19
N ILE A 132 -2.82 -17.09 22.88
CA ILE A 132 -2.94 -17.20 24.34
C ILE A 132 -3.20 -18.65 24.77
N LYS A 133 -4.00 -19.40 24.00
CA LYS A 133 -4.22 -20.83 24.25
C LYS A 133 -2.92 -21.61 24.11
N GLU A 134 -2.15 -21.38 23.06
CA GLU A 134 -0.85 -22.04 22.84
C GLU A 134 0.14 -21.76 23.97
N LEU A 135 0.22 -20.51 24.43
CA LEU A 135 1.04 -20.14 25.60
C LEU A 135 0.60 -20.89 26.87
N ALA A 136 -0.70 -20.98 27.13
CA ALA A 136 -1.23 -21.73 28.26
C ALA A 136 -0.93 -23.24 28.16
N TYR A 137 -0.95 -23.80 26.95
CA TYR A 137 -0.59 -25.21 26.70
C TYR A 137 0.91 -25.47 26.92
N GLN A 138 1.78 -24.59 26.42
CA GLN A 138 3.23 -24.69 26.64
C GLN A 138 3.57 -24.63 28.13
N GLN A 139 2.94 -23.72 28.89
CA GLN A 139 3.21 -23.54 30.31
C GLN A 139 2.69 -24.68 31.20
N THR A 140 1.56 -25.30 30.85
CA THR A 140 0.98 -26.43 31.61
C THR A 140 1.66 -27.78 31.31
N GLY A 141 2.61 -27.81 30.38
CA GLY A 141 3.32 -29.05 29.99
C GLY A 141 2.45 -30.06 29.25
N GLN A 142 1.20 -29.71 28.90
CA GLN A 142 0.43 -30.45 27.91
C GLN A 142 0.91 -30.00 26.54
N VAL A 143 2.02 -30.60 26.11
CA VAL A 143 2.45 -30.52 24.71
C VAL A 143 1.25 -30.92 23.85
N LEU A 144 0.73 -29.98 23.05
CA LEU A 144 -0.01 -30.35 21.86
C LEU A 144 0.99 -31.18 21.05
N THR A 145 0.88 -32.51 21.10
CA THR A 145 1.69 -33.42 20.28
C THR A 145 1.20 -33.33 18.85
N ILE A 146 1.26 -32.14 18.29
CA ILE A 146 1.07 -31.86 16.89
C ILE A 146 2.41 -31.29 16.45
N GLU A 147 3.22 -32.15 15.87
CA GLU A 147 4.42 -31.74 15.15
C GLU A 147 3.91 -31.03 13.89
N ILE A 148 3.63 -29.72 14.00
CA ILE A 148 3.24 -28.89 12.87
C ILE A 148 4.50 -28.73 12.03
N THR A 149 4.67 -29.66 11.08
CA THR A 149 5.60 -29.49 9.99
C THR A 149 4.98 -28.46 9.06
N GLU A 150 5.30 -27.20 9.30
CA GLU A 150 4.90 -26.10 8.44
C GLU A 150 5.66 -26.22 7.11
N GLU A 151 5.05 -26.92 6.16
CA GLU A 151 5.49 -26.90 4.78
C GLU A 151 4.82 -25.70 4.12
N ILE A 152 5.53 -24.58 4.05
CA ILE A 152 5.08 -23.39 3.32
C ILE A 152 4.99 -23.78 1.85
N LEU A 153 3.77 -24.10 1.42
CA LEU A 153 3.44 -24.36 0.03
C LEU A 153 3.43 -23.01 -0.69
N ASP A 154 4.52 -22.71 -1.39
CA ASP A 154 4.82 -21.49 -2.15
C ASP A 154 5.77 -20.51 -1.43
N THR A 155 6.12 -19.42 -2.07
CA THR A 155 7.07 -18.42 -1.55
C THR A 155 6.43 -17.66 -0.40
N ASP A 156 7.04 -17.75 0.79
CA ASP A 156 6.69 -16.93 1.94
C ASP A 156 6.64 -15.44 1.54
N MET A 157 5.49 -14.81 1.74
CA MET A 157 5.26 -13.40 1.40
C MET A 157 5.35 -12.46 2.63
N ALA A 158 5.70 -12.98 3.81
CA ALA A 158 5.99 -12.15 4.97
C ALA A 158 7.09 -11.14 4.63
N GLY A 159 6.85 -9.85 4.88
CA GLY A 159 7.78 -8.77 4.50
C GLY A 159 7.92 -8.50 2.99
N MET A 160 7.31 -9.30 2.10
CA MET A 160 7.31 -9.09 0.64
C MET A 160 6.00 -8.51 0.10
N GLN A 161 5.13 -7.96 0.96
CA GLN A 161 3.93 -7.28 0.50
C GLN A 161 4.25 -6.04 -0.32
N ILE A 162 3.66 -5.95 -1.51
CA ILE A 162 3.79 -4.78 -2.40
C ILE A 162 3.24 -3.55 -1.66
N PRO A 163 4.05 -2.49 -1.43
CA PRO A 163 3.58 -1.28 -0.79
C PRO A 163 2.38 -0.69 -1.54
N PRO A 164 1.40 -0.05 -0.86
CA PRO A 164 0.22 0.54 -1.50
C PRO A 164 0.57 1.47 -2.68
N ARG A 165 1.67 2.23 -2.55
CA ARG A 165 2.23 3.08 -3.60
C ARG A 165 2.55 2.32 -4.89
N ASP A 166 3.10 1.13 -4.75
CA ASP A 166 3.54 0.30 -5.88
C ASP A 166 2.34 -0.42 -6.51
N ARG A 167 1.32 -0.76 -5.71
CA ARG A 167 0.02 -1.25 -6.20
C ARG A 167 -0.70 -0.23 -7.08
N MET A 168 -0.48 1.07 -6.85
CA MET A 168 -1.10 2.14 -7.64
C MET A 168 -0.38 2.47 -8.96
N ARG A 169 0.86 1.97 -9.18
CA ARG A 169 1.62 2.24 -10.42
C ARG A 169 0.87 1.89 -11.70
N PRO A 170 0.17 0.74 -11.82
CA PRO A 170 -0.60 0.41 -13.03
C PRO A 170 -1.73 1.40 -13.29
N LEU A 171 -2.43 1.86 -12.24
CA LEU A 171 -3.51 2.85 -12.37
C LEU A 171 -2.96 4.18 -12.92
N PHE A 172 -1.79 4.62 -12.43
CA PHE A 172 -1.15 5.83 -12.93
C PHE A 172 -0.68 5.69 -14.38
N ALA A 173 -0.18 4.52 -14.78
CA ALA A 173 0.18 4.27 -16.18
C ALA A 173 -1.04 4.41 -17.10
N VAL A 174 -2.20 3.88 -16.68
CA VAL A 174 -3.47 4.03 -17.42
C VAL A 174 -3.92 5.49 -17.47
N LEU A 175 -3.85 6.21 -16.34
CA LEU A 175 -4.22 7.62 -16.28
C LEU A 175 -3.36 8.49 -17.21
N LEU A 176 -2.04 8.23 -17.25
CA LEU A 176 -1.10 8.90 -18.14
C LEU A 176 -1.48 8.64 -19.60
N ILE A 177 -1.66 7.38 -19.99
CA ILE A 177 -2.07 7.02 -21.36
C ILE A 177 -3.41 7.69 -21.73
N MET A 178 -4.37 7.76 -20.80
CA MET A 178 -5.63 8.46 -21.04
C MET A 178 -5.40 9.96 -21.29
N MET A 179 -4.65 10.64 -20.43
CA MET A 179 -4.35 12.07 -20.60
C MET A 179 -3.66 12.36 -21.94
N GLU A 180 -2.68 11.53 -22.31
CA GLU A 180 -1.98 11.65 -23.58
C GLU A 180 -2.91 11.44 -24.78
N THR A 181 -3.80 10.44 -24.69
CA THR A 181 -4.80 10.17 -25.73
C THR A 181 -5.76 11.36 -25.88
N PHE A 182 -6.21 11.96 -24.77
CA PHE A 182 -7.05 13.16 -24.80
C PHE A 182 -6.33 14.36 -25.41
N GLY A 183 -5.07 14.58 -25.05
CA GLY A 183 -4.23 15.64 -25.62
C GLY A 183 -4.09 15.49 -27.14
N MET A 184 -3.74 14.30 -27.60
CA MET A 184 -3.61 13.99 -29.03
C MET A 184 -4.93 14.09 -29.78
N ALA A 185 -6.03 13.60 -29.20
CA ALA A 185 -7.36 13.73 -29.78
C ALA A 185 -7.74 15.20 -29.96
N ASN A 186 -7.42 16.05 -28.97
CA ASN A 186 -7.69 17.48 -29.07
C ASN A 186 -6.87 18.15 -30.18
N LEU A 187 -5.57 17.83 -30.31
CA LEU A 187 -4.73 18.35 -31.40
C LEU A 187 -5.28 17.96 -32.77
N ILE A 188 -5.72 16.71 -32.94
CA ILE A 188 -6.33 16.24 -34.19
C ILE A 188 -7.65 16.99 -34.44
N SER A 189 -8.51 17.10 -33.42
CA SER A 189 -9.81 17.76 -33.53
C SER A 189 -9.67 19.24 -33.95
N GLU A 190 -8.75 19.98 -33.32
CA GLU A 190 -8.52 21.39 -33.66
C GLU A 190 -8.02 21.57 -35.09
N GLU A 191 -7.18 20.67 -35.59
CA GLU A 191 -6.71 20.73 -36.97
C GLU A 191 -7.78 20.36 -38.00
N VAL A 192 -8.66 19.41 -37.68
CA VAL A 192 -9.81 19.05 -38.52
C VAL A 192 -10.79 20.22 -38.60
N GLU A 193 -11.13 20.81 -37.46
CA GLU A 193 -12.07 21.95 -37.38
C GLU A 193 -11.53 23.17 -38.13
N ARG A 194 -10.27 23.52 -37.93
CA ARG A 194 -9.60 24.64 -38.64
C ARG A 194 -9.23 24.30 -40.09
N ARG A 195 -9.53 23.10 -40.58
CA ARG A 195 -9.15 22.58 -41.91
C ARG A 195 -7.65 22.68 -42.19
N THR A 196 -6.83 22.67 -41.14
CA THR A 196 -5.37 22.79 -41.25
C THR A 196 -4.78 21.54 -41.89
N ILE A 197 -5.38 20.36 -41.67
CA ILE A 197 -4.97 19.11 -42.34
C ILE A 197 -5.05 19.26 -43.86
N ASN A 198 -6.17 19.77 -44.39
CA ASN A 198 -6.35 19.95 -45.83
C ASN A 198 -5.38 21.02 -46.39
N ALA A 199 -5.12 22.07 -45.62
CA ALA A 199 -4.13 23.08 -45.98
C ALA A 199 -2.69 22.53 -46.00
N LEU A 200 -2.35 21.58 -45.14
CA LEU A 200 -1.04 20.93 -45.15
C LEU A 200 -0.89 19.96 -46.32
N LEU A 201 -1.95 19.25 -46.70
CA LEU A 201 -1.92 18.27 -47.80
C LEU A 201 -1.82 18.88 -49.20
N VAL A 202 -2.09 20.19 -49.35
CA VAL A 202 -1.81 20.92 -50.60
C VAL A 202 -0.37 21.43 -50.69
N THR A 203 0.41 21.30 -49.62
CA THR A 203 1.87 21.54 -49.59
C THR A 203 2.63 20.22 -49.86
N PRO A 204 3.97 20.17 -49.98
CA PRO A 204 4.69 18.93 -50.28
C PRO A 204 4.72 17.92 -49.11
N VAL A 205 3.82 18.03 -48.13
CA VAL A 205 3.69 17.14 -46.98
C VAL A 205 2.83 15.93 -47.36
N SER A 206 3.35 14.71 -47.13
CA SER A 206 2.57 13.49 -47.35
C SER A 206 1.73 13.12 -46.11
N VAL A 207 0.66 12.34 -46.32
CA VAL A 207 -0.15 11.77 -45.23
C VAL A 207 0.73 10.96 -44.26
N LYS A 208 1.73 10.23 -44.78
CA LYS A 208 2.67 9.46 -43.96
C LYS A 208 3.49 10.37 -43.05
N ASP A 209 4.00 11.49 -43.54
CA ASP A 209 4.77 12.45 -42.73
C ASP A 209 3.91 13.04 -41.60
N LEU A 210 2.63 13.32 -41.87
CA LEU A 210 1.68 13.84 -40.90
C LEU A 210 1.42 12.85 -39.75
N PHE A 211 1.12 11.59 -40.07
CA PHE A 211 0.89 10.56 -39.04
C PHE A 211 2.16 10.23 -38.26
N PHE A 212 3.33 10.21 -38.92
CA PHE A 212 4.60 9.95 -38.24
C PHE A 212 4.96 11.08 -37.27
N ALA A 213 4.74 12.34 -37.68
CA ALA A 213 4.92 13.49 -36.80
C ALA A 213 3.96 13.42 -35.60
N LYS A 214 2.68 13.09 -35.81
CA LYS A 214 1.71 12.91 -34.72
C LYS A 214 2.11 11.80 -33.75
N GLY A 215 2.59 10.67 -34.26
CA GLY A 215 3.11 9.59 -33.42
C GLY A 215 4.28 10.05 -32.55
N ILE A 216 5.23 10.78 -33.12
CA ILE A 216 6.37 11.34 -32.36
C ILE A 216 5.88 12.34 -31.31
N THR A 217 4.97 13.25 -31.66
CA THR A 217 4.43 14.22 -30.71
C THR A 217 3.73 13.53 -29.54
N GLY A 218 2.90 12.52 -29.80
CA GLY A 218 2.21 11.77 -28.74
C GLY A 218 3.17 11.02 -27.82
N VAL A 219 4.24 10.41 -28.36
CA VAL A 219 5.28 9.76 -27.54
C VAL A 219 6.13 10.76 -26.77
N SER A 220 6.29 11.98 -27.29
CA SER A 220 7.10 13.03 -26.64
C SER A 220 6.36 13.74 -25.49
N LEU A 221 5.03 13.66 -25.48
CA LEU A 221 4.19 14.21 -24.42
C LEU A 221 4.00 13.22 -23.25
N ALA A 222 4.07 11.91 -23.53
CA ALA A 222 4.04 10.81 -22.56
C ALA A 222 5.31 10.70 -21.71
#